data_AF-A0AAW2FPG4-F1
#
_entry.id   AF-A0AAW2FPG4-F1
#
_cell.length_a   1.000
_cell.length_b   1.000
_cell.length_c   1.000
_cell.angle_alpha   90.00
_cell.angle_beta   90.00
_cell.angle_gamma   90.00
#
_symmetry.space_group_name_H-M   'P 1'
#
loop_
_entity.id
_entity.type
_entity.pdbx_description
1 polymer ?
#
loop_
_entity_poly.entity_id
_entity_poly.type
_entity_poly.pdbx_seq_one_letter_code
_entity_poly.pdbx_strand_id
1 'polypeptide(L)'
;MVNVACDSLICGLLLHVCCQIEILECRLKKISHGQNSLRDCVRQHDCIFKFAFMINEKFKIIIAIQFVVSTLVVCSNLYQLAKVTLSAQCFPLILYTCSMLTQILIYCWYGNEVKLKSVELVTNIFEMGWLTMKESKRQNLLIIMNRSLIPIEFSSAYILTMNLDSFVSLLKTSYSAFNLLQQMRTT
;
A
#
# COMPACT_ATOMS: atom_id res chain seq x y z
N MET A 1 17.40 14.77 -1.96
CA MET A 1 17.85 13.56 -2.70
C MET A 1 17.65 12.28 -1.90
N VAL A 2 18.06 12.20 -0.63
CA VAL A 2 17.87 10.99 0.21
C VAL A 2 16.40 10.57 0.34
N ASN A 3 15.48 11.53 0.56
CA ASN A 3 14.04 11.20 0.68
C ASN A 3 13.48 10.57 -0.60
N VAL A 4 13.76 11.15 -1.77
CA VAL A 4 13.29 10.63 -3.07
C VAL A 4 13.83 9.23 -3.36
N ALA A 5 15.07 8.92 -2.96
CA ALA A 5 15.64 7.59 -3.11
C ALA A 5 14.98 6.57 -2.18
N CYS A 6 14.75 6.92 -0.91
CA CYS A 6 14.00 6.09 0.04
C CYS A 6 12.58 5.86 -0.45
N ASP A 7 11.93 6.89 -0.96
CA ASP A 7 10.57 6.84 -1.46
C ASP A 7 10.44 5.90 -2.67
N SER A 8 11.35 6.06 -3.64
CA SER A 8 11.43 5.19 -4.82
C SER A 8 11.70 3.74 -4.44
N LEU A 9 12.56 3.51 -3.44
CA LEU A 9 12.85 2.18 -2.90
C LEU A 9 11.59 1.55 -2.29
N ILE A 10 10.87 2.27 -1.43
CA ILE A 10 9.64 1.75 -0.78
C ILE A 10 8.58 1.43 -1.85
N CYS A 11 8.37 2.32 -2.83
CA CYS A 11 7.46 2.06 -3.94
C CYS A 11 7.85 0.80 -4.72
N GLY A 12 9.13 0.64 -5.06
CA GLY A 12 9.65 -0.54 -5.75
C GLY A 12 9.46 -1.83 -4.95
N LEU A 13 9.67 -1.77 -3.62
CA LEU A 13 9.47 -2.91 -2.72
C LEU A 13 8.00 -3.32 -2.63
N LEU A 14 7.07 -2.36 -2.51
CA LEU A 14 5.63 -2.61 -2.49
C LEU A 14 5.15 -3.19 -3.83
N LEU A 15 5.58 -2.60 -4.95
CA LEU A 15 5.30 -3.14 -6.29
C LEU A 15 5.81 -4.57 -6.43
N HIS A 16 7.03 -4.84 -5.95
CA HIS A 16 7.59 -6.18 -5.96
C HIS A 16 6.73 -7.17 -5.14
N VAL A 17 6.21 -6.78 -3.98
CA VAL A 17 5.29 -7.61 -3.20
C VAL A 17 4.01 -7.90 -4.00
N CYS A 18 3.37 -6.88 -4.58
CA CYS A 18 2.17 -7.06 -5.43
C CYS A 18 2.44 -8.06 -6.57
N CYS A 19 3.51 -7.85 -7.34
CA CYS A 19 3.85 -8.72 -8.46
C CYS A 19 4.13 -10.17 -8.01
N GLN A 20 4.78 -10.36 -6.87
CA GLN A 20 5.06 -11.70 -6.36
C GLN A 20 3.76 -12.44 -5.94
N ILE A 21 2.77 -11.73 -5.40
CA ILE A 21 1.45 -12.30 -5.10
C ILE A 21 0.74 -12.73 -6.39
N GLU A 22 0.74 -11.89 -7.44
CA GLU A 22 0.17 -12.25 -8.76
C GLU A 22 0.86 -13.48 -9.39
N ILE A 23 2.19 -13.55 -9.29
CA ILE A 23 2.95 -14.70 -9.81
C ILE A 23 2.56 -15.97 -9.04
N LEU A 24 2.42 -15.89 -7.72
CA LEU A 24 2.00 -17.01 -6.89
C LEU A 24 0.60 -17.49 -7.29
N GLU A 25 -0.34 -16.57 -7.49
CA GLU A 25 -1.69 -16.88 -7.93
C GLU A 25 -1.71 -17.57 -9.31
N CYS A 26 -0.95 -17.04 -10.28
CA CYS A 26 -0.76 -17.67 -11.59
C CYS A 26 -0.19 -19.09 -11.49
N ARG A 27 0.77 -19.31 -10.58
CA ARG A 27 1.36 -20.64 -10.34
C ARG A 27 0.37 -21.61 -9.70
N LEU A 28 -0.45 -21.14 -8.75
CA LEU A 28 -1.51 -21.95 -8.13
C LEU A 28 -2.56 -22.37 -9.15
N LYS A 29 -2.98 -21.46 -10.04
CA LYS A 29 -3.87 -21.78 -11.18
C LYS A 29 -3.28 -22.90 -12.06
N LYS A 30 -1.99 -22.85 -12.39
CA LYS A 30 -1.31 -23.93 -13.14
C LYS A 30 -1.28 -25.28 -12.41
N ILE A 31 -1.14 -25.28 -11.08
CA ILE A 31 -1.18 -26.50 -10.27
C ILE A 31 -2.58 -27.14 -10.30
N SER A 32 -3.63 -26.34 -10.35
CA SER A 32 -4.99 -26.82 -10.57
C SER A 32 -5.12 -27.61 -11.87
N HIS A 33 -4.38 -27.23 -12.92
CA HIS A 33 -4.31 -27.93 -14.20
C HIS A 33 -3.29 -29.09 -14.24
N GLY A 34 -2.72 -29.49 -13.10
CA GLY A 34 -1.79 -30.62 -12.98
C GLY A 34 -0.32 -30.31 -13.30
N GLN A 35 0.03 -29.04 -13.53
CA GLN A 35 1.39 -28.62 -13.82
C GLN A 35 2.05 -28.00 -12.58
N ASN A 36 3.29 -28.40 -12.25
CA ASN A 36 4.15 -27.89 -11.16
C ASN A 36 3.97 -28.48 -9.75
N SER A 37 5.02 -28.24 -8.94
CA SER A 37 5.15 -28.62 -7.54
C SER A 37 4.54 -27.57 -6.62
N LEU A 38 3.55 -27.98 -5.82
CA LEU A 38 2.91 -27.13 -4.82
C LEU A 38 3.86 -26.67 -3.70
N ARG A 39 4.91 -27.47 -3.43
CA ARG A 39 5.91 -27.16 -2.41
C ARG A 39 6.61 -25.82 -2.67
N ASP A 40 6.84 -25.49 -3.94
CA ASP A 40 7.49 -24.24 -4.32
C ASP A 40 6.56 -23.04 -4.15
N CYS A 41 5.24 -23.24 -4.33
CA CYS A 41 4.24 -22.20 -4.07
C CYS A 41 4.11 -21.91 -2.57
N VAL A 42 4.12 -22.94 -1.71
CA VAL A 42 4.12 -22.75 -0.24
C VAL A 42 5.34 -21.96 0.20
N ARG A 43 6.53 -22.33 -0.30
CA ARG A 43 7.78 -21.61 0.00
C ARG A 43 7.75 -20.17 -0.49
N GLN A 44 7.26 -19.95 -1.71
CA GLN A 44 7.14 -18.60 -2.27
C GLN A 44 6.17 -17.75 -1.44
N HIS A 45 5.00 -18.28 -1.07
CA HIS A 45 4.05 -17.59 -0.20
C HIS A 45 4.67 -17.18 1.14
N ASP A 46 5.36 -18.11 1.82
CA ASP A 46 6.04 -17.83 3.08
C ASP A 46 7.14 -16.76 2.93
N CYS A 47 7.91 -16.80 1.84
CA CYS A 47 8.90 -15.77 1.53
C CYS A 47 8.26 -14.40 1.29
N ILE A 48 7.16 -14.32 0.52
CA ILE A 48 6.43 -13.07 0.27
C ILE A 48 5.93 -12.48 1.59
N PHE A 49 5.32 -13.30 2.44
CA PHE A 49 4.77 -12.84 3.70
C PHE A 49 5.86 -12.32 4.65
N LYS A 50 6.97 -13.05 4.78
CA LYS A 50 8.14 -12.61 5.57
C LYS A 50 8.75 -11.33 5.02
N PHE A 51 8.84 -11.20 3.71
CA PHE A 51 9.38 -10.02 3.04
C PHE A 51 8.48 -8.79 3.27
N ALA A 52 7.16 -8.94 3.10
CA ALA A 52 6.20 -7.86 3.36
C ALA A 52 6.22 -7.42 4.83
N PHE A 53 6.29 -8.37 5.77
CA PHE A 53 6.41 -8.05 7.20
C PHE A 53 7.71 -7.29 7.50
N MET A 54 8.83 -7.72 6.92
CA MET A 54 10.11 -7.04 7.08
C MET A 54 10.08 -5.62 6.51
N ILE A 55 9.47 -5.41 5.34
CA ILE A 55 9.28 -4.06 4.76
C ILE A 55 8.46 -3.21 5.72
N ASN A 56 7.32 -3.72 6.21
CA ASN A 56 6.46 -2.98 7.12
C ASN A 56 7.24 -2.56 8.39
N GLU A 57 7.93 -3.49 9.04
CA GLU A 57 8.69 -3.20 10.25
C GLU A 57 9.84 -2.20 10.04
N LYS A 58 10.52 -2.26 8.90
CA LYS A 58 11.66 -1.38 8.60
C LYS A 58 11.22 0.03 8.19
N PHE A 59 10.13 0.15 7.45
CA PHE A 59 9.73 1.41 6.84
C PHE A 59 8.52 2.07 7.52
N LYS A 60 7.88 1.44 8.51
CA LYS A 60 6.71 2.00 9.23
C LYS A 60 6.92 3.42 9.75
N ILE A 61 8.09 3.71 10.34
CA ILE A 61 8.39 5.05 10.89
C ILE A 61 8.64 6.04 9.75
N ILE A 62 9.33 5.63 8.69
CA ILE A 62 9.62 6.47 7.53
C ILE A 62 8.32 6.88 6.84
N ILE A 63 7.41 5.92 6.63
CA ILE A 63 6.07 6.17 6.08
C ILE A 63 5.28 7.12 6.98
N ALA A 64 5.32 6.94 8.31
CA ALA A 64 4.65 7.83 9.27
C ALA A 64 5.11 9.29 9.11
N ILE A 65 6.43 9.50 9.11
CA ILE A 65 7.04 10.83 8.96
C ILE A 65 6.66 11.43 7.61
N GLN A 66 6.72 10.64 6.54
CA GLN A 66 6.35 11.10 5.20
C GLN A 66 4.89 11.58 5.16
N PHE A 67 3.95 10.84 5.75
CA PHE A 67 2.55 11.25 5.84
C PHE A 67 2.36 12.58 6.58
N VAL A 68 3.01 12.74 7.73
CA VAL A 68 2.92 13.99 8.53
C VAL A 68 3.52 15.16 7.75
N VAL A 69 4.71 14.99 7.19
CA VAL A 69 5.39 16.04 6.42
C VAL A 69 4.56 16.44 5.21
N SER A 70 4.04 15.48 4.45
CA SER A 70 3.19 15.78 3.30
C SER A 70 1.90 16.49 3.70
N THR A 71 1.27 16.13 4.82
CA THR A 71 0.09 16.84 5.34
C THR A 71 0.42 18.31 5.63
N LEU A 72 1.53 18.59 6.32
CA LEU A 72 1.97 19.96 6.63
C LEU A 72 2.29 20.77 5.37
N VAL A 73 2.94 20.14 4.39
CA VAL A 73 3.26 20.75 3.09
C VAL A 73 1.98 21.11 2.34
N VAL A 74 1.02 20.19 2.23
CA VAL A 74 -0.28 20.43 1.57
C VAL A 74 -1.04 21.55 2.26
N CYS A 75 -1.11 21.55 3.60
CA CYS A 75 -1.75 22.63 4.37
C CYS A 75 -1.11 24.00 4.09
N SER A 76 0.23 24.05 4.11
CA SER A 76 0.99 25.29 3.89
C SER A 76 0.82 25.83 2.47
N ASN A 77 0.86 24.94 1.46
CA ASN A 77 0.69 25.33 0.07
C ASN A 77 -0.74 25.79 -0.24
N LEU A 78 -1.76 25.11 0.30
CA LEU A 78 -3.15 25.55 0.19
C LEU A 78 -3.35 26.93 0.83
N TYR A 79 -2.76 27.15 2.01
CA TYR A 79 -2.80 28.44 2.69
C TYR A 79 -2.13 29.56 1.87
N GLN A 80 -0.96 29.28 1.29
CA GLN A 80 -0.26 30.24 0.43
C GLN A 80 -1.08 30.55 -0.83
N LEU A 81 -1.71 29.54 -1.43
CA LEU A 81 -2.59 29.72 -2.60
C LEU A 81 -3.81 30.59 -2.28
N ALA A 82 -4.36 30.51 -1.07
CA ALA A 82 -5.45 31.39 -0.64
C ALA A 82 -5.00 32.82 -0.31
N LYS A 83 -3.70 33.09 -0.13
CA LYS A 83 -3.18 34.43 0.14
C LYS A 83 -2.88 35.24 -1.11
N VAL A 84 -2.52 34.58 -2.21
CA VAL A 84 -1.92 35.22 -3.38
C VAL A 84 -2.93 35.23 -4.54
N THR A 85 -3.05 36.34 -5.25
CA THR A 85 -3.76 36.40 -6.53
C THR A 85 -3.06 35.45 -7.50
N LEU A 86 -3.79 34.50 -8.11
CA LEU A 86 -3.25 33.49 -9.03
C LEU A 86 -2.22 34.09 -9.99
N SER A 87 -0.94 33.85 -9.71
CA SER A 87 0.20 34.37 -10.47
C SER A 87 1.06 33.21 -10.95
N ALA A 88 1.96 33.46 -11.90
CA ALA A 88 2.89 32.46 -12.42
C ALA A 88 3.76 31.81 -11.32
N GLN A 89 3.94 32.47 -10.17
CA GLN A 89 4.70 31.96 -9.02
C GLN A 89 3.95 30.85 -8.25
N CYS A 90 2.63 30.73 -8.41
CA CYS A 90 1.84 29.66 -7.80
C CYS A 90 1.97 28.31 -8.54
N PHE A 91 2.29 28.35 -9.83
CA PHE A 91 2.39 27.16 -10.67
C PHE A 91 3.39 26.09 -10.16
N PRO A 92 4.64 26.43 -9.81
CA PRO A 92 5.58 25.44 -9.24
C PRO A 92 5.09 24.88 -7.89
N LEU A 93 4.41 25.71 -7.09
CA LEU A 93 3.87 25.31 -5.79
C LEU A 93 2.75 24.28 -5.92
N ILE A 94 1.86 24.49 -6.88
CA ILE A 94 0.77 23.57 -7.23
C ILE A 94 1.35 22.27 -7.77
N LEU A 95 2.27 22.33 -8.73
CA LEU A 95 2.92 21.14 -9.29
C LEU A 95 3.62 20.31 -8.22
N TYR A 96 4.34 20.96 -7.31
CA TYR A 96 4.99 20.28 -6.19
C TYR A 96 3.98 19.59 -5.26
N THR A 97 2.88 20.26 -4.94
CA THR A 97 1.80 19.71 -4.12
C THR A 97 1.13 18.51 -4.80
N CYS A 98 0.79 18.63 -6.09
CA CYS A 98 0.23 17.53 -6.87
C CYS A 98 1.19 16.33 -6.93
N SER A 99 2.49 16.58 -7.09
CA SER A 99 3.50 15.53 -7.12
C SER A 99 3.56 14.77 -5.78
N MET A 100 3.57 15.49 -4.66
CA MET A 100 3.55 14.89 -3.32
C MET A 100 2.26 14.10 -3.05
N LEU A 101 1.10 14.64 -3.43
CA LEU A 101 -0.18 13.93 -3.30
C LEU A 101 -0.21 12.66 -4.14
N THR A 102 0.32 12.71 -5.37
CA THR A 102 0.42 11.54 -6.25
C THR A 102 1.30 10.47 -5.62
N GLN A 103 2.40 10.85 -4.99
CA GLN A 103 3.30 9.93 -4.32
C GLN A 103 2.61 9.19 -3.14
N ILE A 104 1.88 9.91 -2.28
CA ILE A 104 1.11 9.31 -1.18
C ILE A 104 -0.01 8.42 -1.73
N LEU A 105 -0.70 8.88 -2.77
CA LEU A 105 -1.75 8.10 -3.43
C LEU A 105 -1.19 6.76 -3.93
N ILE A 106 -0.02 6.77 -4.56
CA ILE A 106 0.66 5.55 -5.02
C ILE A 106 0.97 4.61 -3.85
N TYR A 107 1.47 5.12 -2.73
CA TYR A 107 1.70 4.31 -1.52
C TYR A 107 0.42 3.66 -0.99
N CYS A 108 -0.64 4.45 -0.88
CA CYS A 108 -1.93 3.97 -0.38
C CYS A 108 -2.58 2.97 -1.34
N TRP A 109 -2.42 3.20 -2.64
CA TRP A 109 -2.91 2.31 -3.69
C TRP A 109 -2.22 0.96 -3.61
N TYR A 110 -0.89 0.91 -3.65
CA TYR A 110 -0.17 -0.36 -3.57
C TYR A 110 -0.35 -1.05 -2.22
N GLY A 111 -0.36 -0.32 -1.10
CA GLY A 111 -0.68 -0.89 0.21
C GLY A 111 -2.06 -1.56 0.24
N ASN A 112 -3.06 -0.90 -0.36
CA ASN A 112 -4.41 -1.44 -0.50
C ASN A 112 -4.46 -2.65 -1.45
N GLU A 113 -3.78 -2.59 -2.60
CA GLU A 113 -3.71 -3.70 -3.56
C GLU A 113 -3.05 -4.93 -2.95
N VAL A 114 -1.94 -4.78 -2.21
CA VAL A 114 -1.32 -5.92 -1.50
C VAL A 114 -2.34 -6.56 -0.54
N LYS A 115 -3.08 -5.74 0.21
CA LYS A 115 -4.11 -6.22 1.13
C LYS A 115 -5.20 -6.98 0.38
N LEU A 116 -5.77 -6.40 -0.67
CA LEU A 116 -6.82 -7.02 -1.48
C LEU A 116 -6.36 -8.34 -2.09
N LYS A 117 -5.20 -8.36 -2.76
CA LYS A 117 -4.66 -9.57 -3.39
C LYS A 117 -4.32 -10.65 -2.38
N SER A 118 -3.89 -10.29 -1.17
CA SER A 118 -3.63 -11.28 -0.11
C SER A 118 -4.91 -12.01 0.33
N VAL A 119 -6.05 -11.32 0.35
CA VAL A 119 -7.36 -11.91 0.67
C VAL A 119 -7.90 -12.69 -0.53
N GLU A 120 -7.83 -12.12 -1.73
CA GLU A 120 -8.30 -12.74 -2.98
C GLU A 120 -7.60 -14.07 -3.26
N LEU A 121 -6.31 -14.18 -2.92
CA LEU A 121 -5.54 -15.41 -3.02
C LEU A 121 -6.23 -16.59 -2.29
N VAL A 122 -6.82 -16.35 -1.12
CA VAL A 122 -7.53 -17.40 -0.35
C VAL A 122 -8.80 -17.83 -1.07
N THR A 123 -9.58 -16.87 -1.55
CA THR A 123 -10.80 -17.14 -2.32
C THR A 123 -10.48 -17.95 -3.57
N ASN A 124 -9.43 -17.57 -4.30
CA ASN A 124 -8.99 -18.28 -5.51
C ASN A 124 -8.51 -19.71 -5.21
N ILE A 125 -7.86 -19.94 -4.05
CA ILE A 125 -7.49 -21.29 -3.61
C ILE A 125 -8.72 -22.09 -3.15
N PHE A 126 -9.74 -21.44 -2.60
CA PHE A 126 -10.97 -22.13 -2.20
C PHE A 126 -11.79 -22.58 -3.43
N GLU A 127 -11.83 -21.75 -4.48
CA GLU A 127 -12.57 -22.01 -5.71
C GLU A 127 -11.87 -23.00 -6.66
N MET A 128 -10.53 -23.15 -6.59
CA MET A 128 -9.88 -24.24 -7.30
C MET A 128 -10.39 -25.59 -6.77
N GLY A 129 -10.45 -26.62 -7.62
CA GLY A 129 -10.90 -27.96 -7.24
C GLY A 129 -9.95 -28.70 -6.28
N TRP A 130 -9.51 -28.07 -5.18
CA TRP A 130 -8.52 -28.56 -4.23
C TRP A 130 -8.96 -29.85 -3.53
N LEU A 131 -10.27 -30.09 -3.43
CA LEU A 131 -10.85 -31.30 -2.85
C LEU A 131 -10.53 -32.57 -3.65
N THR A 132 -10.33 -32.46 -4.97
CA THR A 132 -10.00 -33.60 -5.84
C THR A 132 -8.49 -33.87 -5.89
N MET A 133 -7.67 -33.06 -5.21
CA MET A 133 -6.22 -33.23 -5.17
C MET A 133 -5.77 -34.30 -4.19
N LYS A 134 -4.58 -34.86 -4.44
CA LYS A 134 -3.90 -35.78 -3.51
C LYS A 134 -3.77 -35.16 -2.11
N GLU A 135 -3.88 -35.98 -1.07
CA GLU A 135 -3.87 -35.56 0.34
C GLU A 135 -2.67 -34.66 0.71
N SER A 136 -1.48 -35.00 0.23
CA SER A 136 -0.27 -34.20 0.46
C SER A 136 -0.34 -32.80 -0.15
N LYS A 137 -1.03 -32.63 -1.29
CA LYS A 137 -1.28 -31.31 -1.87
C LYS A 137 -2.36 -30.56 -1.09
N ARG A 138 -3.40 -31.27 -0.65
CA ARG A 138 -4.49 -30.72 0.16
C ARG A 138 -3.99 -30.08 1.46
N GLN A 139 -3.14 -30.79 2.21
CA GLN A 139 -2.57 -30.27 3.46
C GLN A 139 -1.75 -29.00 3.26
N ASN A 140 -0.94 -28.95 2.20
CA ASN A 140 -0.13 -27.78 1.86
C ASN A 140 -0.98 -26.56 1.47
N LEU A 141 -2.08 -26.76 0.73
CA LEU A 141 -3.03 -25.68 0.40
C LEU A 141 -3.72 -25.15 1.65
N LEU A 142 -4.15 -26.02 2.56
CA LEU A 142 -4.75 -25.61 3.83
C LEU A 142 -3.79 -24.76 4.68
N ILE A 143 -2.49 -25.06 4.68
CA ILE A 143 -1.48 -24.25 5.36
C ILE A 143 -1.40 -22.85 4.73
N ILE A 144 -1.38 -22.75 3.40
CA ILE A 144 -1.38 -21.45 2.70
C ILE A 144 -2.65 -20.68 3.08
N MET A 145 -3.83 -21.29 2.88
CA MET A 145 -5.12 -20.65 3.18
C MET A 145 -5.19 -20.13 4.61
N ASN A 146 -4.86 -20.97 5.60
CA ASN A 146 -4.94 -20.59 7.01
C ASN A 146 -3.96 -19.45 7.36
N ARG A 147 -2.80 -19.37 6.69
CA ARG A 147 -1.86 -18.25 6.87
C ARG A 147 -2.33 -16.98 6.17
N SER A 148 -2.88 -17.10 4.97
CA SER A 148 -3.38 -15.99 4.18
C SER A 148 -4.70 -15.39 4.71
N LEU A 149 -5.38 -16.05 5.67
CA LEU A 149 -6.50 -15.47 6.41
C LEU A 149 -6.11 -14.18 7.16
N ILE A 150 -4.82 -14.02 7.49
CA ILE A 150 -4.29 -12.76 8.01
C ILE A 150 -3.79 -11.96 6.82
N PRO A 151 -4.50 -10.89 6.41
CA PRO A 151 -4.12 -10.11 5.24
C PRO A 151 -2.79 -9.40 5.46
N ILE A 152 -2.06 -9.18 4.36
CA ILE A 152 -0.84 -8.38 4.39
C ILE A 152 -1.24 -6.91 4.41
N GLU A 153 -1.16 -6.30 5.59
CA GLU A 153 -1.53 -4.90 5.81
C GLU A 153 -0.32 -4.10 6.29
N PHE A 154 0.03 -3.07 5.52
CA PHE A 154 1.09 -2.14 5.88
C PHE A 154 0.52 -1.07 6.81
N SER A 155 1.12 -0.95 7.99
CA SER A 155 0.67 -0.03 9.05
C SER A 155 1.85 0.72 9.65
N SER A 156 1.65 2.02 9.83
CA SER A 156 2.59 2.98 10.39
C SER A 156 2.14 3.35 11.81
N ALA A 157 3.00 3.06 12.79
CA ALA A 157 2.85 3.50 14.19
C ALA A 157 1.46 3.22 14.80
N TYR A 158 0.80 2.11 14.43
CA TYR A 158 -0.54 1.68 14.88
C TYR A 158 -1.71 2.66 14.61
N ILE A 159 -1.45 3.86 14.07
CA ILE A 159 -2.47 4.92 13.89
C ILE A 159 -2.84 5.09 12.40
N LEU A 160 -1.90 4.84 11.49
CA LEU A 160 -2.10 5.07 10.04
C LEU A 160 -1.86 3.80 9.24
N THR A 161 -2.90 3.34 8.56
CA THR A 161 -2.83 2.20 7.63
C THR A 161 -2.52 2.72 6.22
N MET A 162 -1.68 2.02 5.46
CA MET A 162 -1.47 2.36 4.04
C MET A 162 -2.64 1.86 3.18
N ASN A 163 -3.74 2.60 3.21
CA ASN A 163 -4.93 2.33 2.41
C ASN A 163 -5.55 3.62 1.87
N LEU A 164 -6.50 3.48 0.93
CA LEU A 164 -7.18 4.62 0.31
C LEU A 164 -7.99 5.45 1.32
N ASP A 165 -8.53 4.82 2.36
CA ASP A 165 -9.25 5.53 3.43
C ASP A 165 -8.36 6.51 4.20
N SER A 166 -7.10 6.13 4.46
CA SER A 166 -6.13 6.99 5.13
C SER A 166 -5.70 8.15 4.24
N PHE A 167 -5.59 7.93 2.92
CA PHE A 167 -5.36 9.02 1.96
C PHE A 167 -6.51 10.04 1.97
N VAL A 168 -7.76 9.57 1.94
CA VAL A 168 -8.94 10.44 2.03
C VAL A 168 -8.99 11.19 3.36
N SER A 169 -8.64 10.52 4.46
CA SER A 169 -8.56 11.13 5.80
C SER A 169 -7.50 12.23 5.86
N LEU A 170 -6.35 12.03 5.22
CA LEU A 170 -5.30 13.04 5.08
C LEU A 170 -5.81 14.27 4.32
N LEU A 171 -6.47 14.07 3.19
CA LEU A 171 -7.05 15.18 2.39
C LEU A 171 -8.08 15.97 3.19
N LYS A 172 -8.99 15.28 3.89
CA LYS A 172 -10.00 15.91 4.77
C LYS A 172 -9.36 16.71 5.89
N THR A 173 -8.33 16.16 6.53
CA THR A 173 -7.60 16.83 7.62
C THR A 173 -6.90 18.08 7.09
N SER A 174 -6.25 17.98 5.93
CA SER A 174 -5.57 19.11 5.29
C SER A 174 -6.52 20.24 4.92
N TYR A 175 -7.68 19.89 4.34
CA TYR A 175 -8.73 20.84 4.00
C TYR A 175 -9.37 21.48 5.24
N SER A 176 -9.58 20.72 6.31
CA SER A 176 -10.12 21.23 7.58
C SER A 176 -9.14 22.22 8.23
N ALA A 177 -7.85 21.88 8.28
CA ALA A 177 -6.80 22.78 8.77
C ALA A 177 -6.73 24.07 7.93
N PHE A 178 -6.85 23.95 6.61
CA PHE A 178 -6.94 25.09 5.70
C PHE A 178 -8.13 26.01 6.05
N ASN A 179 -9.34 25.46 6.18
CA ASN A 179 -10.54 26.25 6.50
C ASN A 179 -10.41 26.99 7.85
N LEU A 180 -9.84 26.34 8.88
CA LEU A 180 -9.57 26.98 10.17
C LEU A 180 -8.60 28.16 10.03
N LEU A 181 -7.49 27.96 9.30
CA LEU A 181 -6.51 29.02 9.03
C LEU A 181 -7.13 30.19 8.23
N GLN A 182 -8.06 29.90 7.33
CA GLN A 182 -8.78 30.92 6.58
C GLN A 182 -9.76 31.68 7.47
N GLN A 183 -10.51 31.01 8.35
CA GLN A 183 -11.47 31.62 9.26
C GLN A 183 -10.79 32.53 10.31
N MET A 184 -9.63 32.12 10.84
CA MET A 184 -8.83 32.96 11.74
C MET A 184 -8.30 34.23 11.07
N ARG A 185 -8.25 34.29 9.73
CA ARG A 185 -7.87 35.50 9.00
C ARG A 185 -9.05 36.45 8.79
N THR A 186 -10.26 35.91 8.65
CA THR A 186 -11.48 36.71 8.43
C THR A 186 -12.07 37.29 9.71
N THR A 187 -11.61 36.82 10.87
CA THR A 187 -11.97 37.32 12.21
C THR A 187 -10.93 38.34 12.65
#